data_AF-A0A9E4MD08-F1
#
_entry.id   AF-A0A9E4MD08-F1
#
_cell.length_a   1.000
_cell.length_b   1.000
_cell.length_c   1.000
_cell.angle_alpha   90.00
_cell.angle_beta   90.00
_cell.angle_gamma   90.00
#
_symmetry.space_group_name_H-M   'P 1'
#
loop_
_entity.id
_entity.type
_entity.pdbx_description
1 polymer ?
#
loop_
_entity_poly.entity_id
_entity_poly.type
_entity_poly.pdbx_seq_one_letter_code
_entity_poly.pdbx_strand_id
1 'polypeptide(L)'
;VYNGIREVDRRLVERVRTLGGGRRVLVREVYVPSVTSWVLGSFKVAVGFAFTGAVVGEFVASSRGLGYLLQFAQSTYNAALTIALILIIMSVVLLLFACAERIERRLLRWRYL
;
A
#
# COMPACT_ATOMS: atom_id res chain seq x y z
N VAL A 1 -5.66 6.90 -12.26
CA VAL A 1 -5.94 5.56 -11.69
C VAL A 1 -6.43 4.52 -12.72
N TYR A 2 -6.76 4.88 -13.96
CA TYR A 2 -7.16 3.91 -15.02
C TYR A 2 -6.13 3.65 -16.14
N ASN A 3 -5.03 4.41 -16.25
CA ASN A 3 -4.13 4.32 -17.41
C ASN A 3 -3.02 3.24 -17.31
N GLY A 4 -2.55 2.88 -16.11
CA GLY A 4 -1.36 2.02 -15.98
C GLY A 4 -1.58 0.51 -16.24
N ILE A 5 -2.84 0.04 -16.24
CA ILE A 5 -3.14 -1.41 -16.30
C ILE A 5 -3.42 -1.85 -17.74
N ARG A 6 -3.86 -0.92 -18.60
CA ARG A 6 -4.23 -1.22 -19.99
C ARG A 6 -3.06 -1.09 -20.98
N GLU A 7 -1.97 -0.47 -20.55
CA GLU A 7 -0.84 -0.15 -21.42
C GLU A 7 0.19 -1.30 -21.49
N VAL A 8 0.19 -2.23 -20.54
CA VAL A 8 1.19 -3.31 -20.47
C VAL A 8 0.81 -4.55 -21.30
N ASP A 9 -0.45 -4.80 -21.63
CA ASP A 9 -0.84 -6.15 -22.08
C ASP A 9 -1.14 -6.33 -23.57
N ARG A 10 -0.84 -5.34 -24.43
CA ARG A 10 -0.96 -5.54 -25.89
C ARG A 10 0.38 -5.91 -26.53
N ARG A 11 1.45 -5.18 -26.15
CA ARG A 11 2.80 -5.42 -26.67
C ARG A 11 3.47 -6.68 -26.09
N LEU A 12 3.23 -7.01 -24.82
CA LEU A 12 3.77 -8.25 -24.24
C LEU A 12 3.06 -9.50 -24.79
N VAL A 13 1.74 -9.43 -24.96
CA VAL A 13 0.95 -10.54 -25.53
C VAL A 13 1.33 -10.82 -26.97
N GLU A 14 1.53 -9.78 -27.79
CA GLU A 14 1.99 -9.95 -29.17
C GLU A 14 3.38 -10.61 -29.23
N ARG A 15 4.32 -10.23 -28.35
CA ARG A 15 5.66 -10.81 -28.30
C ARG A 15 5.66 -12.29 -27.92
N VAL A 16 4.87 -12.69 -26.93
CA VAL A 16 4.76 -14.11 -26.52
C VAL A 16 4.05 -14.94 -27.59
N ARG A 17 3.10 -14.34 -28.33
CA ARG A 17 2.46 -14.98 -29.49
C ARG A 17 3.43 -15.20 -30.65
N THR A 18 4.30 -14.22 -30.95
CA THR A 18 5.32 -14.36 -32.00
C THR A 18 6.40 -15.39 -31.68
N LEU A 19 6.64 -15.65 -30.38
CA LEU A 19 7.60 -16.65 -29.90
C LEU A 19 6.99 -18.06 -29.75
N GLY A 20 5.73 -18.29 -30.12
CA GLY A 20 5.09 -19.61 -30.08
C GLY A 20 4.60 -20.06 -28.69
N GLY A 21 4.50 -19.15 -27.72
CA GLY A 21 4.06 -19.47 -26.36
C GLY A 21 2.58 -19.87 -26.28
N GLY A 22 2.30 -21.09 -25.82
CA GLY A 22 0.93 -21.58 -25.61
C GLY A 22 0.16 -20.82 -24.50
N ARG A 23 -1.17 -20.97 -24.47
CA ARG A 23 -2.09 -20.26 -23.55
C ARG A 23 -1.71 -20.39 -22.06
N ARG A 24 -1.08 -21.50 -21.66
CA ARG A 24 -0.59 -21.72 -20.28
C ARG A 24 0.66 -20.88 -19.94
N VAL A 25 1.55 -20.67 -20.90
CA VAL A 25 2.77 -19.83 -20.73
C VAL A 25 2.36 -18.37 -20.62
N LEU A 26 1.43 -17.91 -21.46
CA LEU A 26 0.93 -16.53 -21.42
C LEU A 26 0.28 -16.19 -20.06
N VAL A 27 -0.52 -17.10 -19.51
CA VAL A 27 -1.18 -16.91 -18.21
C VAL A 27 -0.15 -16.83 -17.07
N ARG A 28 0.84 -17.74 -17.05
CA ARG A 28 1.82 -17.83 -15.97
C ARG A 28 2.89 -16.73 -16.03
N GLU A 29 3.34 -16.36 -17.22
CA GLU A 29 4.47 -15.45 -17.41
C GLU A 29 4.07 -13.98 -17.59
N VAL A 30 2.83 -13.71 -18.03
CA VAL A 30 2.38 -12.34 -18.36
C VAL A 30 1.26 -11.88 -17.43
N TYR A 31 0.20 -12.68 -17.31
CA TYR A 31 -0.98 -12.29 -16.52
C TYR A 31 -0.73 -12.36 -15.00
N VAL A 32 -0.16 -13.46 -14.50
CA VAL A 32 0.14 -13.61 -13.06
C VAL A 32 1.04 -12.48 -12.52
N PRO A 33 2.18 -12.12 -13.15
CA PRO A 33 3.01 -11.03 -12.63
C PRO A 33 2.33 -9.67 -12.76
N SER A 34 1.57 -9.43 -13.83
CA SER A 34 0.86 -8.15 -14.02
C SER A 34 -0.26 -7.94 -13.00
N VAL A 35 -1.07 -8.97 -12.75
CA VAL A 35 -2.14 -8.94 -11.73
C VAL A 35 -1.56 -8.81 -10.33
N THR A 36 -0.46 -9.52 -10.04
CA THR A 36 0.21 -9.43 -8.73
C THR A 36 0.75 -8.02 -8.48
N SER A 37 1.34 -7.37 -9.49
CA SER A 37 1.81 -5.98 -9.36
C SER A 37 0.65 -5.00 -9.16
N TRP A 38 -0.51 -5.25 -9.77
CA TRP A 38 -1.70 -4.43 -9.57
C TRP A 38 -2.32 -4.59 -8.17
N VAL A 39 -2.44 -5.84 -7.69
CA VAL A 39 -2.95 -6.14 -6.35
C VAL A 39 -2.03 -5.53 -5.28
N LEU A 40 -0.71 -5.65 -5.44
CA LEU A 40 0.27 -5.05 -4.53
C LEU A 40 0.26 -3.52 -4.55
N GLY A 41 0.08 -2.90 -5.72
CA GLY A 41 -0.10 -1.44 -5.81
C GLY A 41 -1.34 -0.96 -5.06
N SER A 42 -2.46 -1.68 -5.20
CA SER A 42 -3.69 -1.42 -4.45
C SER A 42 -3.55 -1.70 -2.95
N PHE A 43 -2.71 -2.66 -2.55
CA PHE A 43 -2.48 -3.02 -1.15
C PHE A 43 -1.89 -1.86 -0.34
N LYS A 44 -0.93 -1.10 -0.88
CA LYS A 44 -0.38 0.09 -0.19
C LYS A 44 -1.44 1.13 0.13
N VAL A 45 -2.33 1.39 -0.84
CA VAL A 45 -3.43 2.33 -0.68
C VAL A 45 -4.41 1.83 0.38
N ALA A 46 -4.76 0.54 0.35
CA ALA A 46 -5.63 -0.08 1.34
C ALA A 46 -5.06 -0.03 2.77
N VAL A 47 -3.75 -0.27 2.94
CA VAL A 47 -3.07 -0.14 4.24
C VAL A 47 -3.13 1.30 4.76
N GLY A 48 -2.94 2.29 3.89
CA GLY A 48 -3.10 3.71 4.25
C GLY A 48 -4.51 4.04 4.72
N PHE A 49 -5.54 3.56 4.02
CA PHE A 49 -6.93 3.74 4.43
C PHE A 49 -7.27 3.01 5.74
N ALA A 50 -6.77 1.79 5.93
CA ALA A 50 -6.97 1.04 7.17
C ALA A 50 -6.33 1.76 8.37
N PHE A 51 -5.12 2.30 8.20
CA PHE A 51 -4.46 3.09 9.24
C PHE A 51 -5.24 4.36 9.58
N THR A 52 -5.64 5.15 8.57
CA THR A 52 -6.46 6.36 8.79
C THR A 52 -7.77 6.01 9.48
N GLY A 53 -8.44 4.94 9.07
CA GLY A 53 -9.67 4.45 9.71
C GLY A 53 -9.46 4.03 11.18
N ALA A 54 -8.35 3.37 11.49
CA ALA A 54 -8.00 3.01 12.86
C ALA A 54 -7.75 4.25 13.73
N VAL A 55 -7.00 5.24 13.24
CA VAL A 55 -6.73 6.49 13.97
C VAL A 55 -8.02 7.28 14.20
N VAL A 56 -8.88 7.41 13.19
CA VAL A 56 -10.19 8.08 13.33
C VAL A 56 -11.10 7.30 14.29
N GLY A 57 -11.07 5.97 14.25
CA GLY A 57 -11.80 5.12 15.20
C GLY A 57 -11.31 5.31 16.65
N GLU A 58 -9.99 5.35 16.85
CA GLU A 58 -9.38 5.68 18.15
C GLU A 58 -9.76 7.08 18.63
N PHE A 59 -9.88 8.04 17.70
CA PHE A 59 -10.24 9.42 18.00
C PHE A 59 -11.71 9.56 18.46
N VAL A 60 -12.62 8.72 17.98
CA VAL A 60 -14.07 8.85 18.29
C VAL A 60 -14.52 7.94 19.42
N ALA A 61 -14.02 6.70 19.49
CA ALA A 61 -14.61 5.64 20.31
C ALA A 61 -13.66 5.03 21.34
N SER A 62 -12.40 5.48 21.42
CA SER A 62 -11.42 4.93 22.35
C SER A 62 -11.04 5.91 23.45
N SER A 63 -10.85 5.39 24.67
CA SER A 63 -10.31 6.14 25.81
C SER A 63 -8.78 6.02 25.93
N ARG A 64 -8.13 5.34 24.97
CA ARG A 64 -6.69 5.09 24.91
C ARG A 64 -6.25 4.98 23.45
N GLY A 65 -5.07 5.50 23.11
CA GLY A 65 -4.53 5.43 21.75
C GLY A 65 -3.94 6.76 21.29
N LEU A 66 -3.24 6.74 20.16
CA LEU A 66 -2.59 7.94 19.62
C LEU A 66 -3.63 8.97 19.15
N GLY A 67 -4.75 8.50 18.58
CA GLY A 67 -5.88 9.36 18.21
C GLY A 67 -6.49 10.07 19.42
N TYR A 68 -6.74 9.33 20.50
CA TYR A 68 -7.26 9.89 21.76
C TYR A 68 -6.29 10.90 22.39
N LEU A 69 -4.99 10.58 22.48
CA LEU A 69 -3.99 11.50 23.04
C LEU A 69 -3.90 12.80 22.23
N LEU A 70 -4.06 12.72 20.91
CA LEU A 70 -4.06 13.90 20.05
C LEU A 70 -5.27 14.78 20.33
N GLN A 71 -6.46 14.18 20.48
CA GLN A 71 -7.66 14.90 20.88
C GLN A 71 -7.51 15.56 22.25
N PHE A 72 -6.95 14.82 23.22
CA PHE A 72 -6.72 15.33 24.58
C PHE A 72 -5.73 16.51 24.59
N ALA A 73 -4.65 16.42 23.81
CA ALA A 73 -3.68 17.50 23.65
C ALA A 73 -4.31 18.75 23.02
N GLN A 74 -5.21 18.57 22.06
CA GLN A 74 -6.01 19.65 21.46
C GLN A 74 -6.94 20.30 22.49
N SER A 75 -7.67 19.49 23.29
CA SER A 75 -8.57 20.00 24.33
C SER A 75 -7.84 20.76 25.45
N THR A 76 -6.58 20.39 25.72
CA THR A 76 -5.73 21.06 26.72
C THR A 76 -4.97 22.26 26.13
N TYR A 77 -5.17 22.58 24.84
CA TYR A 77 -4.42 23.60 24.10
C TYR A 77 -2.90 23.44 24.18
N ASN A 78 -2.42 22.20 24.39
CA ASN A 78 -1.00 21.92 24.50
C ASN A 78 -0.41 21.68 23.11
N ALA A 79 0.10 22.75 22.51
CA ALA A 79 0.71 22.71 21.18
C ALA A 79 1.96 21.81 21.13
N ALA A 80 2.76 21.78 22.20
CA ALA A 80 3.96 20.94 22.28
C ALA A 80 3.61 19.45 22.21
N LEU A 81 2.62 19.00 22.98
CA LEU A 81 2.11 17.63 22.93
C LEU A 81 1.49 17.29 21.58
N THR A 82 0.72 18.21 21.00
CA THR A 82 0.11 18.02 19.68
C THR A 82 1.18 17.76 18.61
N ILE A 83 2.21 18.60 18.55
CA ILE A 83 3.27 18.48 17.55
C ILE A 83 4.06 17.18 17.76
N ALA A 84 4.37 16.83 19.01
CA ALA A 84 5.03 15.57 19.34
C ALA A 84 4.22 14.35 18.86
N LEU A 85 2.90 14.36 19.07
CA LEU A 85 2.02 13.28 18.62
C LEU A 85 1.91 13.20 17.11
N ILE A 86 1.84 14.35 16.41
CA ILE A 86 1.84 14.39 14.94
C ILE A 86 3.13 13.76 14.39
N LEU A 87 4.29 14.10 14.98
CA LEU A 87 5.58 13.50 14.58
C LEU A 87 5.63 11.98 14.80
N ILE A 88 5.06 11.51 15.91
CA ILE A 88 4.96 10.07 16.21
C ILE A 88 4.07 9.39 15.16
N ILE A 89 2.88 9.93 14.91
CA ILE A 89 1.94 9.38 13.92
C ILE A 89 2.59 9.34 12.53
N MET A 90 3.24 10.43 12.12
CA MET A 90 3.94 10.50 10.84
C MET A 90 5.03 9.44 10.74
N SER A 91 5.80 9.24 11.81
CA SER A 91 6.85 8.22 11.88
C SER A 91 6.28 6.80 11.76
N VAL A 92 5.14 6.52 12.41
CA VAL A 92 4.44 5.23 12.32
C VAL A 92 3.91 4.98 10.91
N VAL A 93 3.32 5.99 10.26
CA VAL A 93 2.86 5.89 8.87
C VAL A 93 4.03 5.58 7.93
N LEU A 94 5.13 6.32 8.06
CA LEU A 94 6.35 6.08 7.28
C LEU A 94 6.88 4.66 7.48
N LEU A 95 6.91 4.17 8.72
CA LEU A 95 7.31 2.79 9.05
C LEU A 95 6.37 1.76 8.41
N LEU A 96 5.05 1.96 8.50
CA LEU A 96 4.07 1.07 7.88
C LEU A 96 4.23 1.03 6.36
N PHE A 97 4.42 2.18 5.71
CA PHE A 97 4.66 2.26 4.27
C PHE A 97 5.98 1.58 3.88
N ALA A 98 7.05 1.81 4.64
CA ALA A 98 8.34 1.17 4.41
C ALA A 98 8.28 -0.36 4.59
N CYS A 99 7.55 -0.83 5.60
CA CYS A 99 7.28 -2.26 5.82
C CYS A 99 6.47 -2.85 4.67
N ALA A 100 5.39 -2.19 4.24
CA ALA A 100 4.57 -2.61 3.11
C ALA A 100 5.40 -2.69 1.82
N GLU A 101 6.27 -1.71 1.57
CA GLU A 101 7.18 -1.71 0.41
C GLU A 101 8.25 -2.82 0.52
N ARG A 102 8.74 -3.12 1.71
CA ARG A 102 9.70 -4.22 1.92
C ARG A 102 9.05 -5.58 1.69
N ILE A 103 7.79 -5.75 2.11
CA ILE A 103 6.98 -6.93 1.83
C ILE A 103 6.74 -7.05 0.32
N GLU A 104 6.35 -5.97 -0.33
CA GLU A 104 6.18 -5.92 -1.80
C GLU A 104 7.45 -6.35 -2.53
N ARG A 105 8.61 -5.80 -2.16
CA ARG A 105 9.91 -6.18 -2.76
C ARG A 105 10.27 -7.65 -2.54
N ARG A 106 9.87 -8.24 -1.41
CA ARG A 106 10.08 -9.66 -1.12
C ARG A 106 9.17 -10.55 -1.97
N LEU A 107 7.90 -10.17 -2.15
CA LEU A 107 6.94 -10.89 -3.00
C LEU A 107 7.28 -10.75 -4.49
N LEU A 108 7.65 -9.56 -4.95
CA LEU A 108 8.07 -9.30 -6.32
C LEU A 108 9.48 -9.80 -6.65
N ARG A 109 10.21 -10.37 -5.68
CA ARG A 109 11.55 -10.95 -5.93
C ARG A 109 11.51 -12.13 -6.90
N TRP A 110 10.35 -12.78 -7.02
CA TRP A 110 10.08 -13.84 -8.01
C TRP A 110 9.99 -13.33 -9.46
N ARG A 111 9.97 -12.01 -9.69
CA ARG A 111 9.96 -11.40 -11.04
C ARG A 111 11.35 -11.38 -11.70
N TYR A 112 12.41 -11.60 -10.94
CA TYR A 112 13.81 -11.48 -11.40
C TYR A 112 14.51 -12.83 -11.62
N LEU A 113 13.77 -13.95 -11.57
CA LEU A 113 14.22 -15.30 -11.93
C LEU A 113 13.37 -15.78 -13.11
#